data_AF-A0A3D6C5J7-F1
#
_entry.id   AF-A0A3D6C5J7-F1
#
_cell.length_a   1.000
_cell.length_b   1.000
_cell.length_c   1.000
_cell.angle_alpha   90.00
_cell.angle_beta   90.00
_cell.angle_gamma   90.00
#
_symmetry.space_group_name_H-M   'P 1'
#
loop_
_entity.id
_entity.type
_entity.pdbx_description
1 polymer ?
#
loop_
_entity_poly.entity_id
_entity_poly.type
_entity_poly.pdbx_seq_one_letter_code
_entity_poly.pdbx_strand_id
1 'polypeptide(L)'
;MLETIKKSVLTGVGMALRSKKEIESLAREFAAQSNMSQKEAQDFLNDCRKRYDEAKSEMDQRIETTVEKVLKKVNLPTKGDIERLNRRMDKLAEKLLETQDR
;
A
#
# COMPACT_ATOMS: atom_id res chain seq x y z
N MET A 1 7.48 -5.20 -35.29
CA MET A 1 8.45 -4.70 -34.28
C MET A 1 7.77 -3.94 -33.14
N LEU A 2 6.99 -2.88 -33.40
CA LEU A 2 6.07 -2.27 -32.41
C LEU A 2 5.09 -3.29 -31.77
N GLU A 3 4.74 -4.33 -32.52
CA GLU A 3 3.90 -5.45 -32.06
C GLU A 3 4.54 -6.35 -31.00
N THR A 4 5.87 -6.47 -30.96
CA THR A 4 6.59 -7.27 -29.96
C THR A 4 6.67 -6.50 -28.64
N ILE A 5 6.85 -5.18 -28.71
CA ILE A 5 6.87 -4.24 -27.56
C ILE A 5 5.49 -4.12 -26.91
N LYS A 6 4.42 -4.08 -27.73
CA LYS A 6 3.04 -4.16 -27.26
C LYS A 6 2.73 -5.49 -26.57
N LYS A 7 3.14 -6.64 -27.13
CA LYS A 7 2.87 -7.95 -26.51
C LYS A 7 3.58 -8.17 -25.17
N SER A 8 4.77 -7.57 -24.96
CA SER A 8 5.50 -7.63 -23.69
C SER A 8 4.95 -6.71 -22.59
N VAL A 9 4.31 -5.60 -22.95
CA VAL A 9 3.49 -4.77 -22.04
C VAL A 9 2.20 -5.51 -21.65
N LEU A 10 1.66 -6.30 -22.57
CA LEU A 10 0.35 -6.96 -22.49
C LEU A 10 0.32 -8.32 -21.75
N THR A 11 1.44 -8.85 -21.26
CA THR A 11 1.42 -10.14 -20.52
C THR A 11 1.18 -9.96 -19.01
N GLY A 12 0.62 -8.80 -18.59
CA GLY A 12 -0.08 -8.56 -17.30
C GLY A 12 0.76 -8.57 -16.02
N VAL A 13 1.56 -9.60 -15.80
CA VAL A 13 2.47 -9.75 -14.66
C VAL A 13 3.66 -8.80 -14.76
N GLY A 14 4.16 -8.59 -15.98
CA GLY A 14 5.34 -7.76 -16.23
C GLY A 14 5.12 -6.25 -16.04
N MET A 15 3.88 -5.76 -16.03
CA MET A 15 3.56 -4.37 -15.72
C MET A 15 3.37 -4.14 -14.22
N ALA A 16 2.76 -5.11 -13.51
CA ALA A 16 2.53 -4.99 -12.07
C ALA A 16 3.82 -4.96 -11.24
N LEU A 17 4.91 -5.55 -11.77
CA LEU A 17 6.23 -5.58 -11.12
C LEU A 17 7.13 -4.37 -11.47
N ARG A 18 6.68 -3.46 -12.34
CA ARG A 18 7.52 -2.34 -12.83
C ARG A 18 7.59 -1.20 -11.82
N SER A 19 8.75 -0.55 -11.80
CA SER A 19 8.96 0.64 -10.99
C SER A 19 8.23 1.86 -11.58
N LYS A 20 7.95 2.88 -10.76
CA LYS A 20 7.38 4.17 -11.19
C LYS A 20 8.13 4.75 -12.40
N LYS A 21 9.46 4.70 -12.36
CA LYS A 21 10.33 5.23 -13.41
C LYS A 21 10.17 4.49 -14.74
N GLU A 22 10.00 3.17 -14.71
CA GLU A 22 9.80 2.38 -15.93
C GLU A 22 8.42 2.63 -16.55
N ILE A 23 7.39 2.79 -15.71
CA ILE A 23 6.04 3.16 -16.16
C ILE A 23 6.05 4.56 -16.78
N GLU A 24 6.75 5.51 -16.17
CA GLU A 24 6.93 6.84 -16.75
C GLU A 24 7.70 6.81 -18.07
N SER A 25 8.75 6.00 -18.20
CA SER A 25 9.50 5.85 -19.45
C SER A 25 8.63 5.30 -20.57
N LEU A 26 7.86 4.24 -20.30
CA LEU A 26 6.93 3.65 -21.27
C LEU A 26 5.84 4.64 -21.67
N ALA A 27 5.32 5.42 -20.71
CA ALA A 27 4.33 6.44 -21.00
C ALA A 27 4.92 7.58 -21.87
N ARG A 28 6.19 7.96 -21.66
CA ARG A 28 6.89 8.95 -22.50
C ARG A 28 7.11 8.45 -23.91
N GLU A 29 7.58 7.21 -24.06
CA GLU A 29 7.77 6.57 -25.36
C GLU A 29 6.44 6.45 -26.12
N PHE A 30 5.37 6.08 -25.41
CA PHE A 30 4.04 6.00 -25.99
C PHE A 30 3.56 7.38 -26.46
N ALA A 31 3.70 8.42 -25.64
CA ALA A 31 3.33 9.79 -25.98
C ALA A 31 4.10 10.33 -27.20
N ALA A 32 5.38 9.97 -27.33
CA ALA A 32 6.20 10.35 -28.47
C ALA A 32 5.80 9.61 -29.75
N GLN A 33 5.39 8.33 -29.65
CA GLN A 33 4.95 7.53 -30.79
C GLN A 33 3.51 7.83 -31.23
N SER A 34 2.69 8.39 -30.35
CA SER A 34 1.26 8.63 -30.60
C SER A 34 0.96 9.98 -31.29
N ASN A 35 1.98 10.74 -31.72
CA ASN A 35 1.83 12.09 -32.28
C ASN A 35 1.02 13.03 -31.38
N MET A 36 1.10 12.85 -30.06
CA MET A 36 0.46 13.74 -29.10
C MET A 36 1.09 15.15 -29.15
N SER A 37 0.27 16.18 -28.96
CA SER A 37 0.79 17.51 -28.67
C SER A 37 1.54 17.52 -27.34
N GLN A 38 2.43 18.50 -27.13
CA GLN A 38 3.16 18.62 -25.86
C GLN A 38 2.23 18.66 -24.64
N LYS A 39 1.08 19.33 -24.77
CA LYS A 39 0.09 19.43 -23.70
C LYS A 39 -0.53 18.07 -23.38
N GLU A 40 -1.00 17.35 -24.40
CA GLU A 40 -1.59 16.02 -24.24
C GLU A 40 -0.58 15.00 -23.68
N ALA A 41 0.67 15.06 -24.13
CA ALA A 41 1.74 14.21 -23.61
C ALA A 41 2.00 14.49 -22.12
N GLN A 42 2.01 15.76 -21.72
CA GLN A 42 2.21 16.14 -20.32
C GLN A 42 1.05 15.71 -19.42
N ASP A 43 -0.19 15.89 -19.89
CA ASP A 43 -1.39 15.48 -19.18
C ASP A 43 -1.44 13.95 -19.02
N PHE A 44 -1.12 13.19 -20.08
CA PHE A 44 -1.03 11.73 -20.04
C PHE A 44 -0.01 11.22 -19.02
N LEU A 45 1.18 11.84 -18.97
CA LEU A 45 2.22 11.47 -18.01
C LEU A 45 1.81 11.75 -16.57
N ASN A 46 1.14 12.88 -16.35
CA ASN A 46 0.63 13.24 -15.02
C ASN A 46 -0.45 12.24 -14.56
N ASP A 47 -1.34 11.83 -15.45
CA ASP A 47 -2.36 10.81 -15.16
C ASP A 47 -1.74 9.44 -14.85
N CYS A 48 -0.75 9.00 -15.61
CA CYS A 48 -0.02 7.76 -15.33
C CYS A 48 0.65 7.80 -13.95
N ARG A 49 1.27 8.93 -13.57
CA ARG A 49 1.87 9.13 -12.25
C ARG A 49 0.85 9.04 -11.14
N LYS A 50 -0.27 9.76 -11.28
CA LYS A 50 -1.34 9.78 -10.29
C LYS A 50 -1.92 8.38 -10.05
N ARG A 51 -2.24 7.66 -11.13
CA ARG A 51 -2.74 6.28 -11.05
C ARG A 51 -1.74 5.33 -10.40
N TYR A 52 -0.44 5.49 -10.66
CA TYR A 52 0.58 4.69 -10.00
C TYR A 52 0.60 4.94 -8.49
N ASP A 53 0.55 6.21 -8.08
CA ASP A 53 0.59 6.59 -6.67
C ASP A 53 -0.67 6.10 -5.93
N GLU A 54 -1.85 6.19 -6.55
CA GLU A 54 -3.11 5.61 -6.04
C GLU A 54 -3.02 4.09 -5.88
N ALA A 55 -2.59 3.38 -6.93
CA ALA A 55 -2.45 1.92 -6.89
C ALA A 55 -1.45 1.46 -5.82
N LYS A 56 -0.36 2.22 -5.64
CA LYS A 56 0.63 1.96 -4.59
C LYS A 56 0.02 2.13 -3.20
N SER A 57 -0.71 3.22 -2.96
CA SER A 57 -1.38 3.47 -1.69
C SER A 57 -2.39 2.37 -1.33
N GLU A 58 -3.19 1.91 -2.31
CA GLU A 58 -4.13 0.80 -2.08
C GLU A 58 -3.40 -0.51 -1.77
N MET A 59 -2.27 -0.78 -2.44
CA MET A 59 -1.46 -1.95 -2.16
C MET A 59 -0.87 -1.91 -0.75
N ASP A 60 -0.34 -0.77 -0.32
CA ASP A 60 0.20 -0.59 1.04
C ASP A 60 -0.88 -0.84 2.10
N GLN A 61 -2.09 -0.32 1.93
CA GLN A 61 -3.23 -0.58 2.82
C GLN A 61 -3.64 -2.06 2.85
N ARG A 62 -3.63 -2.73 1.71
CA ARG A 62 -3.94 -4.17 1.61
C ARG A 62 -2.88 -5.00 2.33
N ILE A 63 -1.61 -4.64 2.21
CA ILE A 63 -0.49 -5.30 2.91
C ILE A 63 -0.66 -5.13 4.41
N GLU A 64 -0.87 -3.91 4.89
CA GLU A 64 -1.10 -3.61 6.32
C GLU A 64 -2.24 -4.45 6.88
N THR A 65 -3.40 -4.41 6.23
CA THR A 65 -4.59 -5.20 6.63
C THR A 65 -4.30 -6.71 6.63
N THR A 66 -3.52 -7.19 5.66
CA THR A 66 -3.17 -8.61 5.56
C THR A 66 -2.25 -9.03 6.70
N VAL A 67 -1.22 -8.22 7.00
CA VAL A 67 -0.31 -8.44 8.12
C VAL A 67 -1.09 -8.43 9.44
N GLU A 68 -1.96 -7.45 9.68
CA GLU A 68 -2.81 -7.43 10.88
C GLU A 68 -3.67 -8.70 11.02
N LYS A 69 -4.27 -9.17 9.92
CA LYS A 69 -5.07 -10.40 9.93
C LYS A 69 -4.21 -11.63 10.25
N VAL A 70 -3.00 -11.71 9.72
CA VAL A 70 -2.08 -12.82 10.00
C VAL A 70 -1.67 -12.81 11.48
N LEU A 71 -1.31 -11.64 12.02
CA LEU A 71 -0.95 -11.49 13.43
C LEU A 71 -2.09 -11.91 14.36
N LYS A 72 -3.33 -11.54 14.03
CA LYS A 72 -4.53 -11.98 14.76
C LYS A 72 -4.73 -13.49 14.68
N LYS A 73 -4.51 -14.11 13.50
CA LYS A 73 -4.67 -15.56 13.31
C LYS A 73 -3.67 -16.39 14.10
N VAL A 74 -2.46 -15.89 14.32
CA VAL A 74 -1.44 -16.56 15.14
C VAL A 74 -1.56 -16.22 16.63
N ASN A 75 -2.69 -15.64 17.06
CA ASN A 75 -2.96 -15.22 18.44
C ASN A 75 -1.88 -14.28 19.01
N LEU A 76 -1.22 -13.46 18.17
CA LEU A 76 -0.25 -12.50 18.66
C LEU A 76 -0.98 -11.25 19.18
N PRO A 77 -0.89 -10.92 20.48
CA PRO A 77 -1.52 -9.73 21.02
C PRO A 77 -0.87 -8.46 20.48
N THR A 78 -1.66 -7.44 20.18
CA THR A 78 -1.15 -6.13 19.79
C THR A 78 -0.64 -5.36 21.00
N LYS A 79 0.18 -4.33 20.78
CA LYS A 79 0.61 -3.42 21.87
C LYS A 79 -0.61 -2.82 22.61
N GLY A 80 -1.67 -2.48 21.89
CA GLY A 80 -2.90 -1.95 22.48
C GLY A 80 -3.62 -2.96 23.38
N ASP A 81 -3.55 -4.25 23.06
CA ASP A 81 -4.11 -5.31 23.91
C ASP A 81 -3.33 -5.44 25.22
N ILE A 82 -2.00 -5.38 25.16
CA ILE A 82 -1.10 -5.41 26.32
C ILE A 82 -1.35 -4.19 27.22
N GLU A 83 -1.42 -2.99 26.64
CA GLU A 83 -1.69 -1.77 27.42
C GLU A 83 -3.08 -1.80 28.08
N ARG A 84 -4.08 -2.37 27.40
CA ARG A 84 -5.42 -2.55 27.97
C ARG A 84 -5.40 -3.54 29.12
N LEU A 85 -4.60 -4.59 29.03
CA LEU A 85 -4.41 -5.56 30.10
C LEU A 85 -3.73 -4.91 31.32
N ASN A 86 -2.65 -4.16 31.10
CA ASN A 86 -1.93 -3.44 32.18
C ASN A 86 -2.86 -2.47 32.91
N ARG A 87 -3.62 -1.64 32.18
CA ARG A 87 -4.59 -0.72 32.81
C ARG A 87 -5.66 -1.44 33.64
N ARG A 88 -6.06 -2.65 33.23
CA ARG A 88 -7.00 -3.47 34.02
C ARG A 88 -6.32 -4.03 35.26
N MET A 89 -5.06 -4.44 35.16
CA MET A 89 -4.26 -4.90 36.30
C MET A 89 -4.07 -3.79 37.33
N ASP A 90 -3.72 -2.58 36.88
CA ASP A 90 -3.53 -1.43 37.77
C ASP A 90 -4.82 -1.11 38.55
N LYS A 91 -5.97 -1.07 37.86
CA LYS A 91 -7.27 -0.84 38.51
C LYS A 91 -7.67 -1.94 39.48
N LEU A 92 -7.29 -3.19 39.20
CA LEU A 92 -7.55 -4.30 40.11
C LEU A 92 -6.64 -4.21 41.34
N ALA A 93 -5.36 -3.87 41.14
CA ALA A 93 -4.40 -3.66 42.22
C ALA A 93 -4.86 -2.53 43.16
N GLU A 94 -5.31 -1.40 42.61
CA GLU A 94 -5.84 -0.26 43.38
C GLU A 94 -7.04 -0.67 44.26
N LYS A 95 -8.02 -1.39 43.70
CA LYS A 95 -9.19 -1.87 44.46
C LYS A 95 -8.83 -2.87 45.57
N LEU A 96 -7.83 -3.72 45.35
CA LEU A 96 -7.39 -4.67 46.36
C LEU A 96 -6.75 -3.95 47.54
N LEU A 97 -5.94 -2.92 47.27
CA LEU A 97 -5.35 -2.07 48.32
C LEU A 97 -6.43 -1.34 49.12
N GLU A 98 -7.42 -0.73 48.45
CA GLU A 98 -8.57 -0.09 49.13
C GLU A 98 -9.38 -1.04 50.02
N THR A 99 -9.40 -2.35 49.70
CA THR A 99 -10.12 -3.36 50.48
C THR A 99 -9.29 -3.92 51.62
N GLN A 100 -7.95 -3.91 51.52
CA GLN A 100 -7.04 -4.31 52.59
C GLN A 100 -6.83 -3.22 53.66
N ASP A 101 -6.99 -1.94 53.29
CA ASP A 101 -6.91 -0.80 54.22
C ASP A 101 -8.23 -0.54 54.99
N ARG A 102 -9.26 -1.36 54.77
CA ARG A 102 -10.56 -1.35 55.49
C ARG A 102 -10.67 -2.48 56.49
#